data_AF-A0A1Y1S9H2-F1
#
_entry.id   AF-A0A1Y1S9H2-F1
#
_cell.length_a   1.000
_cell.length_b   1.000
_cell.length_c   1.000
_cell.angle_alpha   90.00
_cell.angle_beta   90.00
_cell.angle_gamma   90.00
#
_symmetry.space_group_name_H-M   'P 1'
#
loop_
_entity.id
_entity.type
_entity.pdbx_description
1 polymer ?
#
loop_
_entity_poly.entity_id
_entity_poly.type
_entity_poly.pdbx_seq_one_letter_code
_entity_poly.pdbx_strand_id
1 'polypeptide(L)'
;MDHVHSAFNKATVSVVNESSGLLRKKFKKFLVQLEQVKFKQSNSKIRLLLGIDLINMNAKKYNTILLENDILFGKECNNPTIGTEQAKISYKKRKNAIEAEFRETRRFHIDELKSKCLSAYIVINDLMITDNDIGNCVEIGKLYKKKCAELNIGMDDEIINMVNYIESINIDAYVFMAGELMGCLKICEILVVSEIGIC
;
A
#
# COMPACT_ATOMS: atom_id res chain seq x y z
N MET A 1 -43.03 33.45 30.94
CA MET A 1 -42.67 32.55 29.82
C MET A 1 -41.29 32.88 29.25
N ASP A 2 -40.93 34.16 29.15
CA ASP A 2 -39.67 34.61 28.50
C ASP A 2 -38.38 34.11 29.15
N HIS A 3 -38.34 33.96 30.48
CA HIS A 3 -37.17 33.40 31.18
C HIS A 3 -36.94 31.92 30.91
N VAL A 4 -38.00 31.13 30.72
CA VAL A 4 -37.91 29.69 30.42
C VAL A 4 -37.49 29.47 28.98
N HIS A 5 -38.03 30.25 28.04
CA HIS A 5 -37.57 30.27 26.64
C HIS A 5 -36.11 30.73 26.52
N SER A 6 -35.70 31.75 27.27
CA SER A 6 -34.31 32.24 27.27
C SER A 6 -33.31 31.22 27.82
N ALA A 7 -33.65 30.53 28.93
CA ALA A 7 -32.81 29.48 29.50
C ALA A 7 -32.72 28.25 28.59
N PHE A 8 -33.84 27.85 27.96
CA PHE A 8 -33.87 26.75 26.99
C PHE A 8 -33.00 27.07 25.77
N ASN A 9 -33.14 28.27 25.18
CA ASN A 9 -32.32 28.70 24.05
C ASN A 9 -30.82 28.75 24.40
N LYS A 10 -30.45 29.21 25.60
CA LYS A 10 -29.05 29.21 26.06
C LYS A 10 -28.48 27.79 26.24
N ALA A 11 -29.25 26.88 26.82
CA ALA A 11 -28.84 25.48 26.96
C ALA A 11 -28.67 24.80 25.59
N THR A 12 -29.58 25.05 24.66
CA THR A 12 -29.52 24.52 23.29
C THR A 12 -28.31 25.06 22.52
N VAL A 13 -27.99 26.34 22.64
CA VAL A 13 -26.78 26.94 22.03
C VAL A 13 -25.49 26.36 22.62
N SER A 14 -25.44 26.12 23.93
CA SER A 14 -24.27 25.49 24.59
C SER A 14 -23.99 24.09 24.04
N VAL A 15 -25.02 23.25 23.90
CA VAL A 15 -24.89 21.88 23.36
C VAL A 15 -24.43 21.89 21.91
N VAL A 16 -24.90 22.84 21.10
CA VAL A 16 -24.46 23.00 19.70
C VAL A 16 -22.99 23.43 19.62
N ASN A 17 -22.53 24.31 20.52
CA ASN A 17 -21.14 24.74 20.58
C ASN A 17 -20.19 23.62 21.06
N GLU A 18 -20.60 22.79 22.00
CA GLU A 18 -19.83 21.61 22.40
C GLU A 18 -19.75 20.58 21.24
N SER A 19 -20.87 20.39 20.54
CA SER A 19 -20.94 19.52 19.37
C SER A 19 -20.07 20.01 18.22
N SER A 20 -19.99 21.32 17.98
CA SER A 20 -19.12 21.91 16.95
C SER A 20 -17.64 21.69 17.28
N GLY A 21 -17.23 21.88 18.54
CA GLY A 21 -15.87 21.59 18.99
C GLY A 21 -15.47 20.12 18.77
N LEU A 22 -16.38 19.18 19.08
CA LEU A 22 -16.14 17.76 18.86
C LEU A 22 -16.05 17.40 17.36
N LEU A 23 -16.95 17.95 16.54
CA LEU A 23 -16.96 17.75 15.09
C LEU A 23 -15.67 18.26 14.46
N ARG A 24 -15.23 19.46 14.83
CA ARG A 24 -13.96 20.04 14.36
C ARG A 24 -12.78 19.12 14.67
N LYS A 25 -12.71 18.58 15.89
CA LYS A 25 -11.66 17.64 16.29
C LYS A 25 -11.71 16.34 15.47
N LYS A 26 -12.92 15.80 15.24
CA LYS A 26 -13.11 14.59 14.43
C LYS A 26 -12.70 14.82 12.98
N PHE A 27 -13.15 15.90 12.34
CA PHE A 27 -12.77 16.22 10.97
C PHE A 27 -11.27 16.47 10.82
N LYS A 28 -10.63 17.22 11.73
CA LYS A 28 -9.16 17.38 11.70
C LYS A 28 -8.43 16.05 11.75
N LYS A 29 -8.84 15.15 12.65
CA LYS A 29 -8.24 13.80 12.74
C LYS A 29 -8.44 13.03 11.45
N PHE A 30 -9.64 13.09 10.87
CA PHE A 30 -9.97 12.40 9.63
C PHE A 30 -9.15 12.91 8.43
N LEU A 31 -8.99 14.23 8.29
CA LEU A 31 -8.15 14.83 7.25
C LEU A 31 -6.69 14.36 7.33
N VAL A 32 -6.14 14.23 8.54
CA VAL A 32 -4.80 13.66 8.74
C VAL A 32 -4.76 12.19 8.32
N GLN A 33 -5.79 11.40 8.65
CA GLN A 33 -5.88 9.99 8.26
C GLN A 33 -5.96 9.83 6.73
N LEU A 34 -6.69 10.71 6.03
CA LEU A 34 -6.81 10.73 4.58
C LEU A 34 -5.45 10.91 3.90
N GLU A 35 -4.62 11.84 4.39
CA GLU A 35 -3.27 12.03 3.85
C GLU A 35 -2.33 10.87 4.19
N GLN A 36 -2.44 10.35 5.42
CA GLN A 36 -1.65 9.19 5.84
C GLN A 36 -1.94 7.94 5.00
N VAL A 37 -3.20 7.67 4.65
CA VAL A 37 -3.53 6.47 3.87
C VAL A 37 -3.03 6.58 2.42
N LYS A 38 -3.09 7.77 1.80
CA LYS A 38 -2.49 8.00 0.47
C LYS A 38 -0.98 7.75 0.50
N PHE A 39 -0.30 8.29 1.51
CA PHE A 39 1.14 8.09 1.67
C PHE A 39 1.51 6.61 1.90
N LYS A 40 0.75 5.92 2.75
CA LYS A 40 0.90 4.46 2.97
C LYS A 40 0.71 3.70 1.65
N GLN A 41 -0.30 4.05 0.86
CA GLN A 41 -0.59 3.41 -0.42
C GLN A 41 0.57 3.56 -1.40
N SER A 42 1.07 4.78 -1.58
CA SER A 42 2.18 5.05 -2.49
C SER A 42 3.44 4.30 -2.08
N ASN A 43 3.75 4.29 -0.78
CA ASN A 43 4.90 3.53 -0.26
C ASN A 43 4.76 2.02 -0.42
N SER A 44 3.57 1.47 -0.14
CA SER A 44 3.31 0.05 -0.34
C SER A 44 3.48 -0.34 -1.81
N LYS A 45 2.95 0.47 -2.73
CA LYS A 45 3.10 0.26 -4.18
C LYS A 45 4.57 0.23 -4.60
N ILE A 46 5.35 1.25 -4.21
CA ILE A 46 6.79 1.31 -4.52
C ILE A 46 7.52 0.09 -3.97
N ARG A 47 7.26 -0.28 -2.72
CA ARG A 47 7.92 -1.43 -2.07
C ARG A 47 7.62 -2.76 -2.76
N LEU A 48 6.38 -2.97 -3.20
CA LEU A 48 6.00 -4.15 -3.97
C LEU A 48 6.71 -4.19 -5.32
N LEU A 49 6.68 -3.07 -6.07
CA LEU A 49 7.33 -2.97 -7.38
C LEU A 49 8.85 -3.20 -7.28
N LEU A 50 9.52 -2.59 -6.31
CA LEU A 50 10.95 -2.82 -6.07
C LEU A 50 11.24 -4.30 -5.73
N GLY A 51 10.39 -4.94 -4.94
CA GLY A 51 10.54 -6.37 -4.64
C GLY A 51 10.40 -7.26 -5.87
N ILE A 52 9.42 -6.96 -6.74
CA ILE A 52 9.24 -7.64 -8.04
C ILE A 52 10.49 -7.46 -8.91
N ASP A 53 10.99 -6.24 -9.02
CA ASP A 53 12.16 -5.91 -9.85
C ASP A 53 13.42 -6.63 -9.36
N LEU A 54 13.65 -6.70 -8.05
CA LEU A 54 14.78 -7.43 -7.48
C LEU A 54 14.75 -8.92 -7.83
N ILE A 55 13.58 -9.56 -7.79
CA ILE A 55 13.42 -10.97 -8.18
C ILE A 55 13.72 -11.15 -9.67
N ASN A 56 13.17 -10.27 -10.53
CA ASN A 56 13.40 -10.31 -11.97
C ASN A 56 14.87 -10.07 -12.33
N MET A 57 15.52 -9.11 -11.67
CA MET A 57 16.94 -8.84 -11.84
C MET A 57 17.81 -10.02 -11.41
N ASN A 58 17.46 -10.68 -10.30
CA ASN A 58 18.15 -11.89 -9.85
C ASN A 58 18.05 -13.01 -10.91
N ALA A 59 16.86 -13.25 -11.46
CA ALA A 59 16.65 -14.23 -12.53
C ALA A 59 17.45 -13.89 -13.80
N LYS A 60 17.49 -12.62 -14.19
CA LYS A 60 18.28 -12.16 -15.34
C LYS A 60 19.78 -12.39 -15.12
N LYS A 61 20.28 -12.02 -13.94
CA LYS A 61 21.71 -12.17 -13.58
C LYS A 61 22.11 -13.65 -13.51
N TYR A 62 21.25 -14.52 -12.98
CA TYR A 62 21.42 -15.97 -12.99
C TYR A 62 21.63 -16.50 -14.42
N ASN A 63 20.73 -16.14 -15.33
CA ASN A 63 20.81 -16.58 -16.73
C ASN A 63 22.08 -16.09 -17.42
N THR A 64 22.48 -14.84 -17.18
CA THR A 64 23.75 -14.30 -17.74
C THR A 64 24.96 -15.10 -17.26
N ILE A 65 25.06 -15.38 -15.97
CA ILE A 65 26.22 -16.10 -15.41
C ILE A 65 26.24 -17.57 -15.83
N LEU A 66 25.07 -18.21 -15.99
CA LEU A 66 25.01 -19.54 -16.58
C LEU A 66 25.54 -19.57 -18.01
N LEU A 67 25.14 -18.60 -18.84
CA LEU A 67 25.64 -18.49 -20.21
C LEU A 67 27.16 -18.28 -20.25
N GLU A 68 27.70 -17.45 -19.35
CA GLU A 68 29.15 -17.27 -19.20
C GLU A 68 29.87 -18.57 -18.82
N ASN A 69 29.27 -19.38 -17.94
CA ASN A 69 29.79 -20.69 -17.56
C ASN A 69 29.76 -21.69 -18.73
N ASP A 70 28.71 -21.67 -19.57
CA ASP A 70 28.62 -22.48 -20.78
C ASP A 70 29.70 -22.08 -21.81
N ILE A 71 29.90 -20.77 -22.02
CA ILE A 71 30.97 -20.25 -22.90
C ILE A 71 32.35 -20.66 -22.38
N LEU A 72 32.58 -20.56 -21.07
CA LEU A 72 33.84 -20.96 -20.45
C LEU A 72 34.08 -22.46 -20.60
N PHE A 73 33.06 -23.29 -20.39
CA PHE A 73 33.15 -24.73 -20.62
C PHE A 73 33.54 -25.07 -22.07
N GLY A 74 32.94 -24.39 -23.05
CA GLY A 74 33.34 -24.53 -24.45
C GLY A 74 34.82 -24.20 -24.70
N LYS A 75 35.37 -23.18 -24.03
CA LYS A 75 36.80 -22.84 -24.10
C LYS A 75 37.69 -23.89 -23.42
N GLU A 76 37.32 -24.35 -22.23
CA GLU A 76 38.07 -25.34 -21.46
C GLU A 76 38.10 -26.71 -22.17
N CYS A 77 37.00 -27.12 -22.80
CA CYS A 77 36.93 -28.35 -23.59
C CYS A 77 37.89 -28.37 -24.78
N ASN A 78 38.15 -27.20 -25.37
CA ASN A 78 39.08 -27.04 -26.48
C ASN A 78 40.53 -26.81 -26.03
N ASN A 79 40.79 -26.80 -24.72
CA ASN A 79 42.13 -26.65 -24.16
C ASN A 79 42.79 -28.03 -23.94
N PRO A 80 43.85 -28.36 -24.70
CA PRO A 80 44.53 -29.67 -24.60
C PRO A 80 45.14 -29.96 -23.22
N THR A 81 45.47 -28.93 -22.45
CA THR A 81 46.09 -29.07 -21.12
C THR A 81 45.06 -29.42 -20.04
N ILE A 82 43.80 -29.01 -20.20
CA ILE A 82 42.73 -29.29 -19.23
C ILE A 82 42.08 -30.64 -19.57
N GLY A 83 41.78 -30.87 -20.85
CA GLY A 83 41.03 -32.03 -21.31
C GLY A 83 39.54 -31.95 -20.96
N THR A 84 38.73 -32.65 -21.75
CA THR A 84 37.26 -32.56 -21.69
C THR A 84 36.67 -33.02 -20.34
N GLU A 85 37.23 -34.06 -19.71
CA GLU A 85 36.69 -34.56 -18.43
C GLU A 85 36.91 -33.59 -17.27
N GLN A 86 38.09 -32.98 -17.18
CA GLN A 86 38.36 -31.98 -16.15
C GLN A 86 37.53 -30.70 -16.36
N ALA A 87 37.29 -30.32 -17.62
CA ALA A 87 36.37 -29.23 -17.98
C ALA A 87 34.93 -29.53 -17.52
N LYS A 88 34.43 -30.77 -17.70
CA LYS A 88 33.08 -31.17 -17.24
C LYS A 88 32.95 -31.08 -15.72
N ILE A 89 33.96 -31.55 -14.98
CA ILE A 89 33.97 -31.48 -13.51
C ILE A 89 33.93 -30.02 -13.05
N SER A 90 34.74 -29.16 -13.65
CA SER A 90 34.82 -27.73 -13.32
C SER A 90 33.52 -27.00 -13.65
N TYR A 91 32.93 -27.28 -14.81
CA TYR A 91 31.62 -26.77 -15.22
C TYR A 91 30.53 -27.11 -14.21
N LYS A 92 30.42 -28.39 -13.82
CA LYS A 92 29.42 -28.85 -12.86
C LYS A 92 29.61 -28.19 -11.49
N LYS A 93 30.86 -28.07 -11.03
CA LYS A 93 31.17 -27.41 -9.75
C LYS A 93 30.75 -25.94 -9.76
N ARG A 94 31.05 -25.20 -10.83
CA ARG A 94 30.64 -23.80 -10.99
C ARG A 94 29.13 -23.66 -11.10
N LYS A 95 28.49 -24.49 -11.92
CA LYS A 95 27.02 -24.49 -12.07
C LYS A 95 26.32 -24.70 -10.73
N ASN A 96 26.74 -25.70 -9.96
CA ASN A 96 26.16 -25.96 -8.63
C ASN A 96 26.34 -24.77 -7.67
N ALA A 97 27.50 -24.10 -7.71
CA ALA A 97 27.74 -22.92 -6.89
C ALA A 97 26.85 -21.74 -7.30
N ILE A 98 26.72 -21.48 -8.60
CA ILE A 98 25.82 -20.46 -9.16
C ILE A 98 24.38 -20.76 -8.74
N GLU A 99 23.91 -22.00 -8.93
CA GLU A 99 22.55 -22.39 -8.56
C GLU A 99 22.27 -22.23 -7.06
N ALA A 100 23.24 -22.53 -6.18
CA ALA A 100 23.10 -22.35 -4.75
C ALA A 100 22.99 -20.87 -4.35
N GLU A 101 23.91 -20.02 -4.83
CA GLU A 101 23.94 -18.58 -4.53
C GLU A 101 22.65 -17.89 -4.98
N PHE A 102 22.22 -18.15 -6.22
CA PHE A 102 21.05 -17.50 -6.80
C PHE A 102 19.74 -17.99 -6.18
N ARG A 103 19.67 -19.25 -5.76
CA ARG A 103 18.53 -19.79 -5.01
C ARG A 103 18.39 -19.13 -3.64
N GLU A 104 19.50 -18.97 -2.92
CA GLU A 104 19.49 -18.31 -1.61
C GLU A 104 19.10 -16.83 -1.72
N THR A 105 19.68 -16.13 -2.69
CA THR A 105 19.35 -14.72 -2.97
C THR A 105 17.88 -14.55 -3.35
N ARG A 106 17.35 -15.44 -4.20
CA ARG A 106 15.93 -15.42 -4.60
C ARG A 106 15.01 -15.66 -3.41
N ARG A 107 15.30 -16.66 -2.59
CA ARG A 107 14.54 -16.97 -1.37
C ARG A 107 14.50 -15.78 -0.43
N PHE A 108 15.64 -15.12 -0.20
CA PHE A 108 15.72 -13.92 0.63
C PHE A 108 14.78 -12.81 0.13
N HIS A 109 14.84 -12.50 -1.18
CA HIS A 109 13.97 -11.48 -1.77
C HIS A 109 12.48 -11.85 -1.71
N ILE A 110 12.14 -13.13 -1.84
CA ILE A 110 10.76 -13.62 -1.73
C ILE A 110 10.22 -13.51 -0.31
N ASP A 111 11.03 -13.85 0.69
CA ASP A 111 10.60 -13.73 2.08
C ASP A 111 10.40 -12.26 2.48
N GLU A 112 11.25 -11.36 1.99
CA GLU A 112 10.99 -9.92 2.10
C GLU A 112 9.70 -9.50 1.38
N LEU A 113 9.45 -10.03 0.18
CA LEU A 113 8.27 -9.69 -0.60
C LEU A 113 6.98 -10.12 0.10
N LYS A 114 6.95 -11.30 0.71
CA LYS A 114 5.78 -11.77 1.50
C LYS A 114 5.41 -10.80 2.63
N SER A 115 6.42 -10.28 3.35
CA SER A 115 6.20 -9.29 4.41
C SER A 115 5.63 -7.98 3.86
N LYS A 116 6.13 -7.53 2.70
CA LYS A 116 5.62 -6.35 1.98
C LYS A 116 4.18 -6.57 1.49
N CYS A 117 3.84 -7.77 1.01
CA CYS A 117 2.47 -8.13 0.61
C CYS A 117 1.49 -8.03 1.78
N LEU A 118 1.83 -8.57 2.94
CA LEU A 118 0.99 -8.48 4.14
C LEU A 118 0.72 -7.01 4.52
N SER A 119 1.76 -6.18 4.46
CA SER A 119 1.63 -4.74 4.72
C SER A 119 0.71 -4.05 3.71
N ALA A 120 0.78 -4.41 2.43
CA ALA A 120 -0.08 -3.85 1.40
C ALA A 120 -1.56 -4.27 1.57
N TYR A 121 -1.84 -5.50 2.00
CA TYR A 121 -3.19 -5.94 2.37
C TYR A 121 -3.80 -5.09 3.47
N ILE A 122 -3.02 -4.73 4.50
CA ILE A 122 -3.47 -3.82 5.56
C ILE A 122 -3.82 -2.45 4.98
N VAL A 123 -3.00 -1.92 4.06
CA VAL A 123 -3.26 -0.63 3.43
C VAL A 123 -4.50 -0.64 2.55
N ILE A 124 -4.79 -1.74 1.85
CA ILE A 124 -6.05 -1.90 1.10
C ILE A 124 -7.24 -1.84 2.05
N ASN A 125 -7.18 -2.52 3.19
CA ASN A 125 -8.24 -2.43 4.21
C ASN A 125 -8.39 -1.00 4.74
N ASP A 126 -7.27 -0.31 5.05
CA ASP A 126 -7.29 1.10 5.48
C ASP A 126 -7.97 1.99 4.41
N LEU A 127 -7.72 1.76 3.12
CA LEU A 127 -8.35 2.50 2.02
C LEU A 127 -9.86 2.26 1.96
N MET A 128 -10.32 1.01 2.11
CA MET A 128 -11.74 0.66 2.10
C MET A 128 -12.50 1.23 3.32
N ILE A 129 -11.86 1.22 4.49
CA ILE A 129 -12.42 1.88 5.69
C ILE A 129 -12.52 3.39 5.44
N THR A 130 -11.47 3.99 4.86
CA THR A 130 -11.43 5.43 4.58
C THR A 130 -12.53 5.84 3.61
N ASP A 131 -12.79 5.06 2.56
CA ASP A 131 -13.91 5.27 1.62
C ASP A 131 -15.25 5.38 2.37
N ASN A 132 -15.55 4.37 3.20
CA ASN A 132 -16.77 4.37 4.01
C ASN A 132 -16.83 5.56 4.99
N ASP A 133 -15.71 5.93 5.59
CA ASP A 133 -15.62 7.05 6.53
C ASP A 133 -15.81 8.42 5.85
N ILE A 134 -15.43 8.58 4.57
CA ILE A 134 -15.73 9.79 3.78
C ILE A 134 -17.25 9.95 3.71
N GLY A 135 -17.99 8.91 3.32
CA GLY A 135 -19.45 8.93 3.23
C GLY A 135 -20.12 9.32 4.55
N ASN A 136 -19.69 8.70 5.65
CA ASN A 136 -20.20 9.01 6.99
C ASN A 136 -19.91 10.47 7.40
N CYS A 137 -18.72 10.99 7.08
CA CYS A 137 -18.36 12.37 7.39
C CYS A 137 -19.21 13.39 6.61
N VAL A 138 -19.51 13.10 5.34
CA VAL A 138 -20.42 13.91 4.52
C VAL A 138 -21.82 13.93 5.13
N GLU A 139 -22.35 12.78 5.54
CA GLU A 139 -23.68 12.69 6.16
C GLU A 139 -23.76 13.44 7.48
N ILE A 140 -22.76 13.27 8.35
CA ILE A 140 -22.65 14.02 9.62
C ILE A 140 -22.61 15.53 9.33
N GLY A 141 -21.86 15.95 8.31
CA GLY A 141 -21.82 17.33 7.85
C GLY A 141 -23.20 17.85 7.50
N LYS A 142 -23.96 17.13 6.66
CA LYS A 142 -25.33 17.49 6.26
C LYS A 142 -26.28 17.61 7.45
N LEU A 143 -26.22 16.67 8.40
CA LEU A 143 -27.03 16.69 9.62
C LEU A 143 -26.72 17.92 10.49
N TYR A 144 -25.44 18.28 10.62
CA TYR A 144 -25.03 19.50 11.33
C TYR A 144 -25.57 20.76 10.64
N LYS A 145 -25.47 20.87 9.30
CA LYS A 145 -26.05 22.01 8.54
C LYS A 145 -27.56 22.14 8.81
N LYS A 146 -28.30 21.03 8.73
CA LYS A 146 -29.74 20.97 9.00
C LYS A 146 -30.06 21.43 10.42
N LYS A 147 -29.29 20.97 11.42
CA LYS A 147 -29.58 21.28 12.82
C LYS A 147 -29.33 22.74 13.18
N CYS A 148 -28.27 23.35 12.65
CA CYS A 148 -28.03 24.79 12.81
C CYS A 148 -29.17 25.62 12.22
N ALA A 149 -29.67 25.24 11.04
CA ALA A 149 -30.80 25.91 10.40
C ALA A 149 -32.11 25.78 11.22
N GLU A 150 -32.44 24.58 11.72
CA GLU A 150 -33.61 24.36 12.58
C GLU A 150 -33.62 25.23 13.83
N LEU A 151 -32.44 25.50 14.39
CA LEU A 151 -32.27 26.26 15.62
C LEU A 151 -32.04 27.76 15.37
N ASN A 152 -31.97 28.20 14.11
CA ASN A 152 -31.60 29.55 13.70
C ASN A 152 -30.26 30.02 14.32
N ILE A 153 -29.28 29.10 14.38
CA ILE A 153 -27.94 29.35 14.93
C ILE A 153 -26.94 29.48 13.77
N GLY A 154 -26.03 30.45 13.88
CA GLY A 154 -24.92 30.60 12.95
C GLY A 154 -24.05 29.35 12.89
N MET A 155 -23.70 28.92 11.68
CA MET A 155 -22.82 27.79 11.49
C MET A 155 -21.35 28.17 11.71
N ASP A 156 -20.55 27.21 12.13
CA ASP A 156 -19.11 27.34 12.21
C ASP A 156 -18.48 27.23 10.82
N ASP A 157 -17.90 28.32 10.32
CA ASP A 157 -17.27 28.40 8.99
C ASP A 157 -16.12 27.39 8.81
N GLU A 158 -15.37 27.07 9.88
CA GLU A 158 -14.29 26.09 9.81
C GLU A 158 -14.86 24.69 9.54
N ILE A 159 -15.97 24.34 10.21
CA ILE A 159 -16.65 23.06 10.00
C ILE A 159 -17.28 22.99 8.61
N ILE A 160 -17.89 24.08 8.14
CA ILE A 160 -18.43 24.16 6.77
C ILE A 160 -17.33 23.89 5.74
N ASN A 161 -16.20 24.57 5.88
CA ASN A 161 -15.07 24.41 4.96
C ASN A 161 -14.53 22.98 4.96
N MET A 162 -14.44 22.34 6.14
CA MET A 162 -14.04 20.93 6.24
C MET A 162 -15.05 19.99 5.56
N VAL A 163 -16.35 20.19 5.78
CA VAL A 163 -17.39 19.37 5.14
C VAL A 163 -17.35 19.54 3.62
N ASN A 164 -17.26 20.77 3.13
CA ASN A 164 -17.20 21.05 1.70
C ASN A 164 -15.93 20.43 1.06
N TYR A 165 -14.81 20.47 1.78
CA TYR A 165 -13.60 19.77 1.34
C TYR A 165 -13.83 18.26 1.24
N ILE A 166 -14.39 17.63 2.28
CA ILE A 166 -14.66 16.19 2.28
C ILE A 166 -15.66 15.81 1.16
N GLU A 167 -16.69 16.61 0.93
CA GLU A 167 -17.65 16.45 -0.17
C GLU A 167 -16.98 16.55 -1.56
N SER A 168 -15.88 17.31 -1.67
CA SER A 168 -15.11 17.44 -2.91
C SER A 168 -14.13 16.28 -3.15
N ILE A 169 -13.93 15.39 -2.17
CA ILE A 169 -13.02 14.26 -2.32
C ILE A 169 -13.58 13.28 -3.34
N ASN A 170 -12.77 12.96 -4.34
CA ASN A 170 -13.10 11.92 -5.30
C ASN A 170 -12.93 10.53 -4.64
N ILE A 171 -14.05 9.93 -4.23
CA ILE A 171 -14.10 8.59 -3.64
C ILE A 171 -13.53 7.53 -4.60
N ASP A 172 -13.80 7.64 -5.91
CA ASP A 172 -13.34 6.68 -6.90
C ASP A 172 -11.81 6.58 -6.94
N ALA A 173 -11.10 7.63 -6.53
CA ALA A 173 -9.64 7.61 -6.43
C ALA A 173 -9.15 6.61 -5.37
N TYR A 174 -9.88 6.40 -4.28
CA TYR A 174 -9.52 5.46 -3.21
C TYR A 174 -9.76 4.02 -3.62
N VAL A 175 -10.88 3.77 -4.30
CA VAL A 175 -11.18 2.47 -4.92
C VAL A 175 -10.11 2.12 -5.96
N PHE A 176 -9.75 3.08 -6.81
CA PHE A 176 -8.69 2.91 -7.80
C PHE A 176 -7.34 2.60 -7.14
N MET A 177 -6.94 3.36 -6.12
CA MET A 177 -5.71 3.16 -5.35
C MET A 177 -5.62 1.76 -4.73
N ALA A 178 -6.73 1.23 -4.21
CA ALA A 178 -6.81 -0.14 -3.71
C ALA A 178 -6.69 -1.17 -4.86
N GLY A 179 -7.35 -0.91 -5.99
CA GLY A 179 -7.24 -1.72 -7.20
C GLY A 179 -5.81 -1.83 -7.72
N GLU A 180 -5.05 -0.73 -7.74
CA GLU A 180 -3.64 -0.73 -8.12
C GLU A 180 -2.80 -1.64 -7.20
N LEU A 181 -2.96 -1.52 -5.88
CA LEU A 181 -2.26 -2.38 -4.92
C LEU A 181 -2.63 -3.85 -5.09
N MET A 182 -3.90 -4.16 -5.31
CA MET A 182 -4.36 -5.51 -5.61
C MET A 182 -3.73 -6.06 -6.90
N GLY A 183 -3.54 -5.21 -7.92
CA GLY A 183 -2.81 -5.57 -9.14
C GLY A 183 -1.37 -5.98 -8.85
N CYS A 184 -0.63 -5.18 -8.06
CA CYS A 184 0.73 -5.51 -7.65
C CYS A 184 0.80 -6.80 -6.82
N LEU A 185 -0.15 -7.00 -5.90
CA LEU A 185 -0.22 -8.20 -5.06
C LEU A 185 -0.38 -9.47 -5.87
N LYS A 186 -1.25 -9.48 -6.89
CA LYS A 186 -1.42 -10.62 -7.79
C LYS A 186 -0.11 -11.02 -8.49
N ILE A 187 0.68 -10.03 -8.92
CA ILE A 187 2.00 -10.29 -9.52
C ILE A 187 2.93 -10.93 -8.47
N CYS A 188 2.94 -10.40 -7.25
CA CYS A 188 3.76 -10.94 -6.17
C CYS A 188 3.36 -12.39 -5.83
N GLU A 189 2.06 -12.71 -5.79
CA GLU A 189 1.57 -14.07 -5.55
C GLU A 189 2.04 -15.04 -6.62
N ILE A 190 1.99 -14.66 -7.90
CA ILE A 190 2.52 -15.47 -9.00
C ILE A 190 4.01 -15.76 -8.77
N LEU A 191 4.80 -14.75 -8.41
CA LEU A 191 6.24 -14.91 -8.16
C LEU A 191 6.52 -15.82 -6.96
N VAL A 192 5.74 -15.68 -5.89
CA VAL A 192 5.87 -16.50 -4.66
C VAL A 192 5.48 -17.96 -4.94
N VAL A 193 4.38 -18.20 -5.65
CA VAL A 193 3.91 -19.56 -5.98
C VAL A 193 4.86 -20.25 -6.96
N SER A 194 5.45 -19.50 -7.90
CA SER A 194 6.43 -20.04 -8.86
C SER A 194 7.69 -20.63 -8.22
N GLU A 195 7.96 -20.36 -6.94
CA GLU A 195 9.04 -21.03 -6.21
C GLU A 195 8.65 -22.34 -5.55
N ILE A 196 7.37 -22.52 -5.19
CA ILE A 196 6.90 -23.77 -4.57
C ILE A 196 6.94 -24.93 -5.58
N GLY A 197 6.84 -24.62 -6.88
CA GLY A 197 6.86 -25.61 -7.97
C GLY A 197 8.24 -25.97 -8.54
N ILE A 198 9.35 -25.43 -8.01
CA ILE A 198 10.72 -25.73 -8.48
C ILE A 198 11.53 -26.50 -7.42
N CYS A 199 10.88 -26.99 -6.35
CA CYS A 199 11.50 -27.90 -5.37
C CYS A 199 11.44 -29.35 -5.84
#